data_AF-A0AAU3EVF3-F1
#
_entry.id   AF-A0AAU3EVF3-F1
#
_cell.length_a   1.000
_cell.length_b   1.000
_cell.length_c   1.000
_cell.angle_alpha   90.00
_cell.angle_beta   90.00
_cell.angle_gamma   90.00
#
_symmetry.space_group_name_H-M   'P 1'
#
loop_
_entity.id
_entity.type
_entity.pdbx_description
1 polymer ?
#
loop_
_entity_poly.entity_id
_entity_poly.type
_entity_poly.pdbx_seq_one_letter_code
_entity_poly.pdbx_strand_id
1 'polypeptide(L)'
;MITALVAVFLIAHGLVHLAVWAGPAGPERPMSFSPTHSWVLAESGMPRSAVNVSAVSLAAVTALLYVIAGAAVAAHSGGWPDAAVAAAVSGLVLKAVWFNPWLLVGVLLDAGVLAAVFGQWPASLY
;
A
#
# COMPACT_ATOMS: atom_id res chain seq x y z
N MET A 1 -3.50 11.36 21.33
CA MET A 1 -2.54 10.24 21.15
C MET A 1 -2.94 9.33 19.99
N ILE A 2 -4.20 8.85 19.93
CA ILE A 2 -4.69 7.98 18.84
C ILE A 2 -4.53 8.63 17.45
N THR A 3 -4.87 9.90 17.28
CA THR A 3 -4.70 10.64 16.00
C THR A 3 -3.27 10.57 15.47
N ALA A 4 -2.28 10.84 16.32
CA ALA A 4 -0.87 10.80 15.93
C ALA A 4 -0.44 9.38 15.54
N LEU A 5 -0.86 8.36 16.30
CA LEU A 5 -0.54 6.96 15.99
C LEU A 5 -1.13 6.53 14.65
N VAL A 6 -2.39 6.86 14.39
CA VAL A 6 -3.07 6.53 13.12
C VAL A 6 -2.44 7.27 11.96
N ALA A 7 -2.19 8.58 12.10
CA ALA A 7 -1.54 9.37 11.05
C ALA A 7 -0.16 8.81 10.69
N VAL A 8 0.67 8.53 11.71
CA VAL A 8 2.02 7.95 11.52
C VAL A 8 1.91 6.55 10.91
N PHE A 9 0.98 5.72 11.37
CA PHE A 9 0.77 4.38 10.81
C PHE A 9 0.42 4.44 9.32
N LEU A 10 -0.57 5.26 8.93
CA LEU A 10 -0.98 5.38 7.53
C LEU A 10 0.18 5.88 6.66
N ILE A 11 0.90 6.94 7.10
CA ILE A 11 2.04 7.48 6.37
C ILE A 11 3.15 6.43 6.24
N ALA A 12 3.55 5.81 7.36
CA ALA A 12 4.64 4.84 7.37
C ALA A 12 4.32 3.62 6.50
N HIS A 13 3.10 3.08 6.63
CA HIS A 13 2.64 1.96 5.81
C HIS A 13 2.60 2.31 4.31
N GLY A 14 2.10 3.50 3.97
CA GLY A 14 2.17 4.03 2.60
C GLY A 14 3.60 4.09 2.06
N LEU A 15 4.54 4.63 2.83
CA LEU A 15 5.94 4.70 2.42
C LEU A 15 6.60 3.31 2.28
N VAL A 16 6.19 2.34 3.11
CA VAL A 16 6.64 0.94 2.98
C VAL A 16 6.22 0.35 1.64
N HIS A 17 5.07 0.70 1.07
CA HIS A 17 4.72 0.29 -0.30
C HIS A 17 5.78 0.76 -1.31
N LEU A 18 6.22 2.01 -1.26
CA LEU A 18 7.28 2.46 -2.17
C LEU A 18 8.61 1.77 -1.89
N ALA A 19 9.00 1.64 -0.62
CA ALA A 19 10.27 1.02 -0.25
C ALA A 19 10.37 -0.44 -0.68
N VAL A 20 9.28 -1.20 -0.55
CA VAL A 20 9.23 -2.63 -0.90
C VAL A 20 9.23 -2.83 -2.41
N TRP A 21 8.55 -1.96 -3.17
CA TRP A 21 8.33 -2.17 -4.62
C TRP A 21 9.32 -1.43 -5.52
N ALA A 22 9.88 -0.32 -5.05
CA ALA A 22 10.82 0.52 -5.80
C ALA A 22 12.22 0.60 -5.14
N GLY A 23 12.42 -0.11 -4.03
CA GLY A 23 13.69 -0.13 -3.31
C GLY A 23 14.83 -0.72 -4.14
N PRO A 24 16.08 -0.30 -3.90
CA PRO A 24 17.23 -0.84 -4.59
C PRO A 24 17.38 -2.34 -4.30
N ALA A 25 17.41 -3.14 -5.36
CA ALA A 25 17.68 -4.58 -5.30
C ALA A 25 19.15 -4.84 -5.64
N GLY A 26 19.79 -5.77 -4.93
CA GLY A 26 21.18 -6.14 -5.20
C GLY A 26 21.63 -7.37 -4.42
N PRO A 27 22.88 -7.83 -4.62
CA PRO A 27 23.41 -9.01 -3.95
C PRO A 27 23.36 -8.92 -2.41
N GLU A 28 23.52 -7.71 -1.86
CA GLU A 28 23.48 -7.43 -0.43
C GLU A 28 22.04 -7.30 0.13
N ARG A 29 21.04 -7.14 -0.76
CA ARG A 29 19.61 -7.08 -0.42
C ARG A 29 18.82 -7.88 -1.45
N PRO A 30 18.91 -9.22 -1.40
CA PRO A 30 18.13 -10.07 -2.29
C PRO A 30 16.65 -9.84 -2.00
N MET A 31 15.87 -9.55 -3.05
CA MET A 31 14.43 -9.37 -2.88
C MET A 31 13.74 -10.73 -2.71
N SER A 32 12.90 -10.84 -1.68
CA SER A 32 12.07 -12.05 -1.44
C SER A 32 10.93 -12.22 -2.46
N PHE A 33 10.66 -11.19 -3.26
CA PHE A 33 9.71 -11.18 -4.36
C PHE A 33 10.24 -10.32 -5.52
N SER A 34 9.70 -10.47 -6.74
CA SER A 34 10.14 -9.68 -7.89
C SER A 34 8.99 -8.86 -8.49
N PRO A 35 9.07 -7.52 -8.54
CA PRO A 35 8.07 -6.68 -9.20
C PRO A 35 7.97 -6.90 -10.72
N THR A 36 8.97 -7.55 -11.32
CA THR A 36 8.97 -7.91 -12.76
C THR A 36 8.16 -9.17 -13.09
N HIS A 37 7.71 -9.92 -12.07
CA HIS A 37 6.96 -11.16 -12.24
C HIS A 37 5.58 -11.03 -11.60
N SER A 38 4.53 -11.17 -12.41
CA SER A 38 3.14 -11.22 -11.97
C SER A 38 2.50 -12.47 -12.54
N TRP A 39 1.72 -13.20 -11.73
CA TRP A 39 0.99 -14.38 -12.19
C TRP A 39 -0.18 -14.00 -13.10
N VAL A 40 -0.82 -12.84 -12.85
CA VAL A 40 -1.94 -12.33 -13.68
C VAL A 40 -1.45 -11.82 -15.04
N LEU A 41 -0.29 -11.16 -15.07
CA LEU A 41 0.25 -10.54 -16.29
C LEU A 41 1.21 -11.45 -17.06
N ALA A 42 1.46 -12.69 -16.59
CA ALA A 42 2.41 -13.61 -17.19
C ALA A 42 2.07 -13.92 -18.66
N GLU A 43 0.78 -14.03 -18.99
CA GLU A 43 0.30 -14.39 -20.32
C GLU A 43 -0.06 -13.17 -21.18
N SER A 44 0.09 -11.94 -20.67
CA SER A 44 -0.35 -10.74 -21.38
C SER A 44 0.61 -10.29 -22.50
N GLY A 45 1.73 -11.00 -22.71
CA GLY A 45 2.78 -10.62 -23.65
C GLY A 45 3.51 -9.31 -23.30
N MET A 46 3.27 -8.74 -22.11
CA MET A 46 3.89 -7.48 -21.74
C MET A 46 5.40 -7.65 -21.47
N PRO A 47 6.24 -6.70 -21.91
CA PRO A 47 7.64 -6.68 -21.52
C PRO A 47 7.80 -6.61 -20.00
N ARG A 48 8.82 -7.30 -19.45
CA ARG A 48 9.11 -7.28 -18.00
C ARG A 48 9.30 -5.87 -17.43
N SER A 49 9.84 -4.95 -18.23
CA SER A 49 9.98 -3.54 -17.86
C SER A 49 8.63 -2.86 -17.66
N ALA A 50 7.65 -3.13 -18.52
CA ALA A 50 6.29 -2.61 -18.38
C ALA A 50 5.61 -3.17 -17.13
N VAL A 51 5.72 -4.49 -16.88
CA VAL A 51 5.20 -5.13 -15.66
C VAL A 51 5.80 -4.48 -14.40
N ASN A 52 7.12 -4.25 -14.39
CA ASN A 52 7.78 -3.58 -13.28
C ASN A 52 7.30 -2.13 -13.08
N VAL A 53 7.17 -1.36 -14.17
CA VAL A 53 6.65 0.02 -14.12
C VAL A 53 5.24 0.03 -13.57
N SER A 54 4.36 -0.87 -14.02
CA SER A 54 2.98 -0.97 -13.49
C SER A 54 2.96 -1.26 -12.00
N ALA A 55 3.81 -2.16 -11.51
CA ALA A 55 3.91 -2.49 -10.09
C ALA A 55 4.35 -1.27 -9.27
N VAL A 56 5.42 -0.60 -9.70
CA VAL A 56 5.97 0.60 -9.03
C VAL A 56 4.99 1.76 -9.08
N SER A 57 4.31 1.99 -10.21
CA SER A 57 3.31 3.05 -10.35
C SER A 57 2.13 2.83 -9.41
N LEU A 58 1.61 1.60 -9.32
CA LEU A 58 0.50 1.30 -8.40
C LEU A 58 0.94 1.37 -6.93
N ALA A 59 2.18 0.98 -6.62
CA ALA A 59 2.76 1.19 -5.29
C ALA A 59 2.89 2.67 -4.94
N ALA A 60 3.30 3.52 -5.89
CA ALA A 60 3.41 4.96 -5.71
C ALA A 60 2.04 5.62 -5.48
N VAL A 61 1.03 5.23 -6.26
CA VAL A 61 -0.35 5.69 -6.06
C VAL A 61 -0.86 5.28 -4.68
N THR A 62 -0.66 4.02 -4.30
CA THR A 62 -1.04 3.51 -2.97
C THR A 62 -0.37 4.31 -1.85
N ALA A 63 0.94 4.55 -1.97
CA ALA A 63 1.70 5.33 -1.01
C ALA A 63 1.18 6.76 -0.89
N LEU A 64 0.94 7.43 -2.02
CA LEU A 64 0.42 8.80 -2.05
C LEU A 64 -0.95 8.89 -1.35
N LEU A 65 -1.86 7.96 -1.64
CA LEU A 65 -3.18 7.93 -1.02
C LEU A 65 -3.09 7.71 0.50
N TYR A 66 -2.21 6.82 0.96
CA TYR A 66 -1.97 6.61 2.39
C TYR A 66 -1.36 7.83 3.08
N VAL A 67 -0.44 8.52 2.41
CA VAL A 67 0.14 9.78 2.92
C VAL A 67 -0.92 10.87 3.01
N ILE A 68 -1.78 11.01 2.00
CA ILE A 68 -2.92 11.95 2.02
C ILE A 68 -3.86 11.60 3.18
N ALA A 69 -4.21 10.32 3.36
CA ALA A 69 -5.07 9.88 4.45
C ALA A 69 -4.46 10.20 5.82
N GLY A 70 -3.17 9.87 6.04
CA GLY A 70 -2.50 10.16 7.30
C GLY A 70 -2.32 11.65 7.58
N ALA A 71 -2.04 12.46 6.55
CA ALA A 71 -1.99 13.92 6.66
C ALA A 71 -3.36 14.52 7.00
N ALA A 72 -4.43 14.01 6.37
CA ALA A 72 -5.80 14.42 6.67
C ALA A 72 -6.21 14.06 8.11
N VAL A 73 -5.84 12.86 8.60
CA VAL A 73 -6.02 12.50 10.02
C VAL A 73 -5.28 13.48 10.94
N ALA A 74 -4.01 13.79 10.66
CA ALA A 74 -3.22 14.71 11.47
C ALA A 74 -3.81 16.14 11.47
N ALA A 75 -4.40 16.56 10.36
CA ALA A 75 -5.05 17.85 10.20
C ALA A 75 -6.50 17.89 10.74
N HIS A 76 -7.03 16.77 11.25
CA HIS A 76 -8.44 16.63 11.63
C HIS A 76 -9.39 17.01 10.47
N SER A 77 -9.00 16.68 9.24
CA SER A 77 -9.78 16.94 8.04
C SER A 77 -10.75 15.79 7.76
N GLY A 78 -11.98 16.12 7.37
CA GLY A 78 -12.90 15.16 6.76
C GLY A 78 -12.34 14.58 5.46
N GLY A 79 -12.78 13.38 5.08
CA GLY A 79 -12.38 12.69 3.85
C GLY A 79 -11.15 11.77 3.97
N TRP A 80 -10.47 11.74 5.12
CA TRP A 80 -9.42 10.75 5.38
C TRP A 80 -9.88 9.28 5.24
N PRO A 81 -11.13 8.89 5.58
CA PRO A 81 -11.57 7.50 5.43
C PRO A 81 -11.60 7.06 3.96
N ASP A 82 -12.10 7.90 3.06
CA ASP A 82 -12.18 7.60 1.62
C ASP A 82 -10.78 7.42 1.02
N ALA A 83 -9.84 8.30 1.39
CA ALA A 83 -8.44 8.18 0.99
C ALA A 83 -7.80 6.89 1.53
N ALA A 84 -8.05 6.54 2.79
CA ALA A 84 -7.54 5.31 3.41
C ALA A 84 -8.10 4.04 2.74
N VAL A 85 -9.39 4.04 2.40
CA VAL A 85 -10.04 2.94 1.67
C VAL A 85 -9.46 2.81 0.27
N ALA A 86 -9.35 3.91 -0.48
CA ALA A 86 -8.76 3.91 -1.82
C ALA A 86 -7.30 3.41 -1.80
N ALA A 87 -6.53 3.81 -0.78
CA ALA A 87 -5.16 3.34 -0.59
C ALA A 87 -5.12 1.83 -0.32
N ALA A 88 -5.91 1.36 0.66
CA ALA A 88 -5.94 -0.06 1.03
C ALA A 88 -6.40 -0.96 -0.11
N VAL A 89 -7.44 -0.56 -0.86
CA VAL A 89 -7.90 -1.31 -2.04
C VAL A 89 -6.81 -1.36 -3.10
N SER A 90 -6.16 -0.23 -3.40
CA SER A 90 -5.06 -0.18 -4.37
C SER A 90 -3.89 -1.08 -3.95
N GLY A 91 -3.56 -1.09 -2.66
CA GLY A 91 -2.53 -1.96 -2.08
C GLY A 91 -2.88 -3.45 -2.14
N LEU A 92 -4.14 -3.80 -1.92
CA LEU A 92 -4.64 -5.17 -2.07
C LEU A 92 -4.61 -5.62 -3.52
N VAL A 93 -5.02 -4.77 -4.47
CA VAL A 93 -4.94 -5.05 -5.91
C VAL A 93 -3.49 -5.29 -6.33
N LEU A 94 -2.56 -4.44 -5.89
CA LEU A 94 -1.13 -4.62 -6.14
C LEU A 94 -0.63 -5.99 -5.64
N LYS A 95 -0.94 -6.34 -4.39
CA LYS A 95 -0.49 -7.61 -3.80
C LYS A 95 -1.22 -8.82 -4.40
N ALA A 96 -2.45 -8.67 -4.86
CA ALA A 96 -3.17 -9.73 -5.56
C ALA A 96 -2.55 -9.99 -6.93
N VAL A 97 -2.26 -8.96 -7.73
CA VAL A 97 -1.72 -9.10 -9.09
C VAL A 97 -0.27 -9.64 -9.10
N TRP A 98 0.55 -9.26 -8.11
CA TRP A 98 1.94 -9.70 -7.96
C TRP A 98 2.15 -10.62 -6.75
N PHE A 99 1.15 -11.46 -6.47
CA PHE A 99 1.12 -12.25 -5.23
C PHE A 99 2.38 -13.07 -4.96
N ASN A 100 2.82 -13.00 -3.71
CA ASN A 100 3.89 -13.79 -3.13
C ASN A 100 3.63 -13.91 -1.61
N PRO A 101 3.87 -15.07 -0.97
CA PRO A 101 3.61 -15.26 0.47
C PRO A 101 4.25 -14.22 1.39
N TRP A 102 5.40 -13.64 1.02
CA TRP A 102 6.05 -12.57 1.77
C TRP A 102 5.21 -11.29 1.88
N LEU A 103 4.27 -11.09 0.95
CA LEU A 103 3.39 -9.92 0.92
C LEU A 103 2.19 -10.05 1.88
N LEU A 104 1.98 -11.20 2.52
CA LEU A 104 0.84 -11.45 3.40
C LEU A 104 0.75 -10.45 4.55
N VAL A 105 1.87 -10.02 5.14
CA VAL A 105 1.86 -8.99 6.18
C VAL A 105 1.27 -7.69 5.62
N GLY A 106 1.68 -7.29 4.42
CA GLY A 106 1.10 -6.11 3.77
C GLY A 106 -0.38 -6.29 3.41
N VAL A 107 -0.83 -7.50 3.07
CA VAL A 107 -2.26 -7.79 2.84
C VAL A 107 -3.06 -7.62 4.13
N LEU A 108 -2.55 -8.15 5.25
CA LEU A 108 -3.18 -8.02 6.55
C LEU A 108 -3.29 -6.55 7.00
N LEU A 109 -2.28 -5.74 6.73
CA LEU A 109 -2.31 -4.31 7.05
C LEU A 109 -3.37 -3.56 6.23
N ASP A 110 -3.46 -3.78 4.93
CA ASP A 110 -4.48 -3.13 4.09
C ASP A 110 -5.91 -3.59 4.48
N ALA A 111 -6.09 -4.90 4.68
CA ALA A 111 -7.37 -5.45 5.14
C ALA A 111 -7.74 -4.92 6.53
N GLY A 112 -6.75 -4.76 7.42
CA GLY A 112 -6.91 -4.15 8.74
C GLY A 112 -7.35 -2.69 8.66
N VAL A 113 -6.81 -1.91 7.73
CA VAL A 113 -7.26 -0.53 7.47
C VAL A 113 -8.72 -0.52 7.03
N LEU A 114 -9.11 -1.38 6.09
CA LEU A 114 -10.51 -1.48 5.64
C LEU A 114 -11.45 -1.86 6.80
N ALA A 115 -11.10 -2.92 7.54
CA ALA A 115 -11.87 -3.36 8.70
C ALA A 115 -12.00 -2.27 9.76
N ALA A 116 -10.93 -1.52 10.00
CA ALA A 116 -10.91 -0.41 10.95
C ALA A 116 -11.80 0.77 10.50
N VAL A 117 -11.71 1.18 9.23
CA VAL A 117 -12.55 2.27 8.68
C VAL A 117 -14.03 1.88 8.72
N PHE A 118 -14.38 0.68 8.24
CA PHE A 118 -15.77 0.21 8.24
C PHE A 118 -16.29 -0.09 9.65
N GLY A 119 -15.42 -0.54 10.55
CA GLY A 119 -15.69 -0.74 11.96
C GLY A 119 -15.78 0.57 12.77
N GLN A 120 -15.76 1.73 12.11
CA GLN A 120 -15.80 3.06 12.73
C GLN A 120 -14.66 3.21 13.74
N TRP A 121 -13.42 3.22 13.22
CA TRP A 121 -12.20 3.57 13.96
C TRP A 121 -12.49 4.72 14.94
N PRO A 122 -11.84 4.78 16.12
CA PRO A 122 -12.34 5.52 17.27
C PRO A 122 -12.93 6.89 16.93
N ALA A 123 -14.14 7.17 17.43
CA ALA A 123 -14.90 8.39 17.11
C ALA A 123 -14.08 9.69 17.26
N SER A 124 -13.02 9.69 18.07
CA SER A 124 -12.03 10.77 18.19
C SER A 124 -11.28 11.13 16.89
N LEU A 125 -11.41 10.33 15.83
CA LEU A 125 -10.78 10.54 14.52
C LEU A 125 -11.73 11.21 13.50
N TYR A 126 -13.00 11.41 13.87
CA TYR A 126 -14.04 12.00 13.03
C TYR A 126 -14.43 13.40 13.51
#